data_AF-A0AAQ3S0Q7-F1
#
_entry.id   AF-A0AAQ3S0Q7-F1
#
_cell.length_a   1.000
_cell.length_b   1.000
_cell.length_c   1.000
_cell.angle_alpha   90.00
_cell.angle_beta   90.00
_cell.angle_gamma   90.00
#
_symmetry.space_group_name_H-M   'P 1'
#
loop_
_entity.id
_entity.type
_entity.pdbx_description
1 polymer ?
#
loop_
_entity_poly.entity_id
_entity_poly.type
_entity_poly.pdbx_seq_one_letter_code
_entity_poly.pdbx_strand_id
1 'polypeptide(L)'
;MVIISKIALLHFLLLTTLFSLQPKGSEDEVLPLEVEDNIFNPSRVYIKIVNSMVLKNLTLHCQDKHHDLGIHILNYHDAFKFSFKPSPIIKVTLYFCRFVWEQTLHYFDIYKETRDDCTECVWNIFETGPCLMQPRSNKCYAWNK
;
A
#
# COMPACT_ATOMS: atom_id res chain seq x y z
N MET A 1 71.92 5.05 20.49
CA MET A 1 71.82 3.61 20.15
C MET A 1 70.40 3.16 20.45
N VAL A 2 69.53 3.30 19.45
CA VAL A 2 68.09 3.07 19.57
C VAL A 2 67.84 1.58 19.30
N ILE A 3 67.66 0.79 20.36
CA ILE A 3 67.24 -0.62 20.28
C ILE A 3 65.71 -0.69 20.10
N ILE A 4 65.16 0.15 19.22
CA ILE A 4 63.84 -0.09 18.61
C ILE A 4 64.13 -0.96 17.39
N SER A 5 64.61 -2.17 17.68
CA SER A 5 65.25 -3.07 16.73
C SER A 5 64.46 -4.38 16.72
N LYS A 6 63.95 -4.72 15.54
CA LYS A 6 63.42 -6.03 15.13
C LYS A 6 62.03 -6.46 15.65
N ILE A 7 61.65 -6.22 16.91
CA ILE A 7 60.34 -6.71 17.42
C ILE A 7 59.16 -5.93 16.79
N ALA A 8 59.23 -4.59 16.75
CA ALA A 8 58.16 -3.78 16.16
C ALA A 8 58.02 -3.99 14.64
N LEU A 9 59.12 -4.24 13.93
CA LEU A 9 59.11 -4.57 12.50
C LEU A 9 58.54 -5.98 12.23
N LEU A 10 58.81 -6.95 13.11
CA LEU A 10 58.26 -8.30 12.99
C LEU A 10 56.74 -8.32 13.21
N HIS A 11 56.23 -7.52 14.15
CA HIS A 11 54.77 -7.35 14.35
C HIS A 11 54.09 -6.66 13.17
N PHE A 12 54.74 -5.66 12.55
CA PHE A 12 54.19 -4.97 11.37
C PHE A 12 54.13 -5.90 10.15
N LEU A 13 55.13 -6.78 9.98
CA LEU A 13 55.14 -7.80 8.92
C LEU A 13 54.12 -8.92 9.16
N LEU A 14 53.81 -9.29 10.41
CA LEU A 14 52.75 -10.27 10.71
C LEU A 14 51.35 -9.71 10.41
N LEU A 15 51.09 -8.43 10.69
CA LEU A 15 49.78 -7.81 10.44
C LEU A 15 49.43 -7.73 8.95
N THR A 16 50.42 -7.56 8.06
CA THR A 16 50.15 -7.49 6.61
C THR A 16 49.81 -8.85 6.00
N THR A 17 50.26 -9.96 6.60
CA THR A 17 49.90 -11.32 6.16
C THR A 17 48.47 -11.73 6.54
N LEU A 18 47.87 -11.07 7.53
CA LEU A 18 46.48 -11.30 7.94
C LEU A 18 45.45 -10.61 7.03
N PHE A 19 45.85 -9.61 6.25
CA PHE A 19 44.96 -8.87 5.32
C PHE A 19 44.86 -9.47 3.91
N SER A 20 45.73 -10.42 3.54
CA SER A 20 45.72 -11.07 2.22
C SER A 20 44.94 -12.39 2.14
N LEU A 21 44.40 -12.88 3.25
CA LEU A 21 43.48 -14.02 3.27
C LEU A 21 42.02 -13.53 3.14
N GLN A 22 41.69 -13.01 1.97
CA GLN A 22 40.32 -13.11 1.47
C GLN A 22 40.18 -14.52 0.86
N PRO A 23 39.34 -15.41 1.40
CA PRO A 23 39.00 -16.62 0.67
C PRO A 23 38.30 -16.20 -0.63
N LYS A 24 38.96 -16.49 -1.75
CA LYS A 24 38.36 -16.39 -3.08
C LYS A 24 37.35 -17.52 -3.19
N GLY A 25 36.15 -17.27 -2.65
CA GLY A 25 35.01 -18.15 -2.73
C GLY A 25 34.59 -18.33 -4.17
N SER A 26 34.45 -19.61 -4.53
CA SER A 26 33.97 -20.15 -5.79
C SER A 26 32.64 -19.57 -6.25
N GLU A 27 32.43 -19.64 -7.55
CA GLU A 27 31.19 -19.35 -8.28
C GLU A 27 29.99 -20.07 -7.64
N ASP A 28 29.26 -19.37 -6.78
CA ASP A 28 27.91 -19.79 -6.43
C ASP A 28 27.00 -19.40 -7.59
N GLU A 29 26.34 -20.42 -8.14
CA GLU A 29 25.24 -20.35 -9.09
C GLU A 29 24.16 -19.37 -8.60
N VAL A 30 24.30 -18.09 -8.95
CA VAL A 30 23.22 -17.13 -8.81
C VAL A 30 22.21 -17.46 -9.89
N LEU A 31 21.19 -18.24 -9.52
CA LEU A 31 19.93 -18.31 -10.25
C LEU A 31 19.50 -16.85 -10.53
N PRO A 32 19.35 -16.40 -11.78
CA PRO A 32 18.76 -15.11 -12.04
C PRO A 32 17.28 -15.22 -11.64
N LEU A 33 16.95 -14.82 -10.42
CA LEU A 33 15.57 -14.50 -10.06
C LEU A 33 15.25 -13.19 -10.78
N GLU A 34 14.82 -13.29 -12.03
CA GLU A 34 14.14 -12.21 -12.75
C GLU A 34 12.76 -11.95 -12.10
N VAL A 35 12.72 -11.47 -10.86
CA VAL A 35 11.49 -11.01 -10.20
C VAL A 35 11.78 -9.86 -9.21
N GLU A 36 12.31 -8.73 -9.66
CA GLU A 36 12.41 -7.53 -8.81
C GLU A 36 12.12 -6.24 -9.58
N ASP A 37 10.86 -6.04 -9.98
CA ASP A 37 10.38 -4.68 -10.32
C ASP A 37 9.00 -4.38 -9.71
N ASN A 38 8.15 -5.42 -9.57
CA ASN A 38 6.78 -5.25 -9.05
C ASN A 38 6.65 -5.30 -7.52
N ILE A 39 7.66 -5.76 -6.77
CA ILE A 39 7.56 -5.92 -5.30
C ILE A 39 7.70 -4.58 -4.57
N PHE A 40 8.61 -3.70 -5.03
CA PHE A 40 8.90 -2.44 -4.35
C PHE A 40 8.09 -1.24 -4.84
N ASN A 41 7.33 -1.41 -5.93
CA ASN A 41 6.56 -0.32 -6.53
C ASN A 41 5.17 -0.82 -6.93
N PRO A 42 4.24 -0.90 -5.97
CA PRO A 42 2.91 -1.40 -6.25
C PRO A 42 2.20 -0.49 -7.25
N SER A 43 1.34 -1.11 -8.04
CA SER A 43 0.47 -0.40 -8.97
C SER A 43 -0.42 0.59 -8.22
N ARG A 44 -0.65 1.74 -8.83
CA ARG A 44 -1.57 2.74 -8.30
C ARG A 44 -2.99 2.19 -8.33
N VAL A 45 -3.69 2.34 -7.22
CA VAL A 45 -5.11 2.01 -7.08
C VAL A 45 -5.92 3.28 -7.27
N TYR A 46 -6.97 3.19 -8.06
CA TYR A 46 -7.94 4.25 -8.33
C TYR A 46 -9.27 3.88 -7.71
N ILE A 47 -9.79 4.73 -6.84
CA ILE A 47 -11.11 4.56 -6.23
C ILE A 47 -12.08 5.53 -6.89
N LYS A 48 -13.24 5.01 -7.28
CA LYS A 48 -14.39 5.81 -7.73
C LYS A 48 -15.60 5.42 -6.90
N ILE A 49 -16.17 6.37 -6.16
CA ILE A 49 -17.37 6.20 -5.36
C ILE A 49 -18.50 6.94 -6.07
N VAL A 50 -19.58 6.24 -6.41
CA VAL A 50 -20.74 6.79 -7.12
C VAL A 50 -21.96 6.73 -6.22
N ASN A 51 -22.67 7.85 -6.10
CA ASN A 51 -23.96 7.85 -5.43
C ASN A 51 -25.03 7.24 -6.34
N SER A 52 -25.60 6.10 -5.94
CA SER A 52 -26.64 5.38 -6.68
C SER A 52 -28.03 5.47 -6.02
N MET A 53 -28.22 6.45 -5.12
CA MET A 53 -29.50 6.69 -4.44
C MET A 53 -30.29 7.79 -5.13
N VAL A 54 -31.48 7.44 -5.64
CA VAL A 54 -32.36 8.37 -6.36
C VAL A 54 -32.84 9.48 -5.42
N LEU A 55 -32.71 10.73 -5.86
CA LEU A 55 -33.15 11.94 -5.13
C LEU A 55 -32.50 12.17 -3.75
N LYS A 56 -31.39 11.50 -3.45
CA LYS A 56 -30.65 11.68 -2.18
C LYS A 56 -29.27 12.25 -2.45
N ASN A 57 -28.92 13.30 -1.72
CA ASN A 57 -27.55 13.79 -1.67
C ASN A 57 -26.77 12.97 -0.65
N LEU A 58 -25.62 12.48 -1.07
CA LEU A 58 -24.71 11.69 -0.25
C LEU A 58 -23.52 12.57 0.15
N THR A 59 -23.43 12.91 1.42
CA THR A 59 -22.22 13.50 1.98
C THR A 59 -21.28 12.38 2.37
N LEU A 60 -20.03 12.43 1.92
CA LEU A 60 -19.00 11.46 2.28
C LEU A 60 -17.75 12.15 2.82
N HIS A 61 -17.11 11.51 3.78
CA HIS A 61 -15.81 11.90 4.33
C HIS A 61 -14.91 10.68 4.37
N CYS A 62 -13.85 10.69 3.56
CA CYS A 62 -12.93 9.56 3.42
C CYS A 62 -11.54 9.94 3.90
N GLN A 63 -10.82 8.99 4.49
CA GLN A 63 -9.46 9.18 4.97
C GLN A 63 -8.73 7.83 5.10
N ASP A 64 -7.40 7.88 5.11
CA ASP A 64 -6.57 6.80 5.66
C ASP A 64 -6.06 7.20 7.06
N LYS A 65 -5.03 6.51 7.55
CA LYS A 65 -4.38 6.83 8.84
C LYS A 65 -3.68 8.19 8.88
N HIS A 66 -3.22 8.70 7.74
CA HIS A 66 -2.29 9.82 7.60
C HIS A 66 -2.82 10.98 6.74
N HIS A 67 -3.84 10.75 5.94
CA HIS A 67 -4.35 11.66 4.93
C HIS A 67 -5.87 11.73 5.04
N ASP A 68 -6.37 12.94 5.29
CA ASP A 68 -7.78 13.27 5.22
C ASP A 68 -8.11 13.76 3.79
N LEU A 69 -9.08 13.12 3.13
CA LEU A 69 -9.51 13.50 1.78
C LEU A 69 -10.63 14.55 1.78
N GLY A 70 -11.10 14.95 2.97
CA GLY A 70 -12.13 15.97 3.18
C GLY A 70 -13.55 15.48 2.96
N ILE A 71 -14.49 16.41 3.11
CA ILE A 71 -15.93 16.19 2.95
C ILE A 71 -16.34 16.54 1.52
N HIS A 72 -17.10 15.66 0.89
CA HIS A 72 -17.66 15.84 -0.46
C HIS A 72 -19.15 15.56 -0.44
N ILE A 73 -19.92 16.29 -1.24
CA ILE A 73 -21.37 16.07 -1.41
C ILE A 73 -21.60 15.59 -2.84
N LEU A 74 -22.23 14.44 -3.00
CA LEU A 74 -22.56 13.83 -4.28
C LEU A 74 -24.07 13.84 -4.49
N ASN A 75 -24.55 14.47 -5.57
CA ASN A 75 -25.92 14.28 -6.02
C ASN A 75 -26.08 12.87 -6.64
N TYR A 76 -27.30 12.52 -7.04
CA TYR A 76 -27.55 11.26 -7.74
C TYR A 76 -26.68 11.15 -9.00
N HIS A 77 -25.99 10.03 -9.16
CA HIS A 77 -24.98 9.74 -10.21
C HIS A 77 -23.68 10.55 -10.17
N ASP A 78 -23.50 11.48 -9.23
CA ASP A 78 -22.19 12.10 -9.03
C ASP A 78 -21.19 11.09 -8.47
N ALA A 79 -19.90 11.38 -8.69
CA ALA A 79 -18.82 10.52 -8.25
C ALA A 79 -17.67 11.29 -7.59
N PHE A 80 -17.19 10.74 -6.47
CA PHE A 80 -15.93 11.15 -5.84
C PHE A 80 -14.81 10.19 -6.26
N LYS A 81 -13.62 10.72 -6.55
CA LYS A 81 -12.48 9.93 -7.04
C LYS A 81 -11.20 10.32 -6.33
N PHE A 82 -10.38 9.32 -6.01
CA PHE A 82 -9.02 9.52 -5.52
C PHE A 82 -8.14 8.34 -5.92
N SER A 83 -6.82 8.47 -5.75
CA SER A 83 -5.88 7.39 -6.04
C SER A 83 -4.70 7.41 -5.08
N PHE A 84 -4.12 6.25 -4.85
CA PHE A 84 -2.98 6.07 -3.96
C PHE A 84 -2.13 4.88 -4.42
N LYS A 85 -0.93 4.74 -3.86
CA LYS A 85 -0.15 3.52 -3.98
C LYS A 85 -0.27 2.75 -2.66
N PRO A 86 -0.67 1.47 -2.67
CA PRO A 86 -0.74 0.68 -1.46
C PRO A 86 0.68 0.40 -0.92
N SER A 87 0.76 -0.24 0.24
CA SER A 87 2.04 -0.54 0.87
C SER A 87 2.76 -1.68 0.12
N PRO A 88 4.03 -1.51 -0.27
CA PRO A 88 4.74 -2.48 -1.12
C PRO A 88 4.97 -3.85 -0.44
N ILE A 89 5.22 -3.85 0.87
CA ILE A 89 5.77 -5.03 1.57
C ILE A 89 4.75 -5.65 2.53
N ILE A 90 3.93 -4.83 3.20
CA ILE A 90 2.93 -5.28 4.18
C ILE A 90 1.55 -4.80 3.79
N LYS A 91 0.54 -5.69 3.78
CA LYS A 91 -0.83 -5.35 3.39
C LYS A 91 -1.57 -4.59 4.48
N VAL A 92 -1.33 -3.28 4.58
CA VAL A 92 -1.83 -2.42 5.66
C VAL A 92 -2.58 -1.19 5.16
N THR A 93 -2.62 -0.96 3.86
CA THR A 93 -3.33 0.21 3.31
C THR A 93 -4.83 0.05 3.48
N LEU A 94 -5.43 1.05 4.12
CA LEU A 94 -6.84 1.10 4.48
C LEU A 94 -7.34 2.53 4.26
N TYR A 95 -8.37 2.67 3.44
CA TYR A 95 -9.18 3.89 3.37
C TYR A 95 -10.57 3.57 3.87
N PHE A 96 -11.06 4.41 4.77
CA PHE A 96 -12.38 4.29 5.32
C PHE A 96 -13.19 5.57 5.09
N CYS A 97 -14.48 5.40 4.90
CA CYS A 97 -15.39 6.47 4.58
C CYS A 97 -16.60 6.46 5.50
N ARG A 98 -16.98 7.65 5.94
CA ARG A 98 -18.29 7.93 6.53
C ARG A 98 -19.20 8.45 5.45
N PHE A 99 -20.44 7.99 5.45
CA PHE A 99 -21.48 8.34 4.50
C PHE A 99 -22.68 8.86 5.29
N VAL A 100 -23.20 10.03 4.90
CA VAL A 100 -24.34 10.66 5.55
C VAL A 100 -25.36 11.04 4.50
N TRP A 101 -26.57 10.54 4.69
CA TRP A 101 -27.78 10.98 3.98
C TRP A 101 -28.94 10.95 4.98
N GLU A 102 -29.93 11.82 4.81
CA GLU A 102 -31.12 11.87 5.68
C GLU A 102 -30.79 11.84 7.19
N GLN A 103 -29.70 12.51 7.58
CA GLN A 103 -29.20 12.61 8.96
C GLN A 103 -28.76 11.26 9.58
N THR A 104 -28.64 10.19 8.77
CA THR A 104 -28.13 8.89 9.22
C THR A 104 -26.68 8.73 8.81
N LEU A 105 -25.83 8.29 9.76
CA LEU A 105 -24.42 8.02 9.54
C LEU A 105 -24.20 6.53 9.26
N HIS A 106 -23.49 6.26 8.17
CA HIS A 106 -23.02 4.94 7.79
C HIS A 106 -21.50 4.95 7.64
N TYR A 107 -20.88 3.79 7.83
CA TYR A 107 -19.43 3.63 7.79
C TYR A 107 -19.04 2.40 6.98
N PHE A 108 -17.97 2.53 6.19
CA PHE A 108 -17.39 1.41 5.46
C PHE A 108 -15.91 1.62 5.13
N ASP A 109 -15.15 0.52 5.14
CA ASP A 109 -13.78 0.49 4.63
C ASP A 109 -13.83 0.42 3.10
N ILE A 110 -13.78 1.56 2.41
CA ILE A 110 -13.92 1.63 0.95
C ILE A 110 -12.76 0.95 0.21
N TYR A 111 -11.60 0.88 0.85
CA TYR A 111 -10.48 0.08 0.38
C TYR A 111 -9.79 -0.58 1.56
N LYS A 112 -9.60 -1.89 1.47
CA LYS A 112 -8.80 -2.69 2.40
C LYS A 112 -7.90 -3.60 1.60
N GLU A 113 -6.59 -3.39 1.68
CA GLU A 113 -5.59 -4.09 0.86
C GLU A 113 -5.63 -5.63 1.00
N THR A 114 -6.08 -6.14 2.14
CA THR A 114 -6.26 -7.59 2.33
C THR A 114 -7.53 -8.16 1.67
N ARG A 115 -8.48 -7.30 1.28
CA ARG A 115 -9.79 -7.67 0.70
C ARG A 115 -9.85 -7.36 -0.79
N ASP A 116 -9.28 -6.24 -1.20
CA ASP A 116 -9.49 -5.64 -2.51
C ASP A 116 -8.25 -5.84 -3.40
N ASP A 117 -8.46 -6.55 -4.50
CA ASP A 117 -7.48 -6.78 -5.55
C ASP A 117 -8.00 -6.14 -6.85
N CYS A 118 -7.85 -4.81 -6.94
CA CYS A 118 -8.28 -4.02 -8.09
C CYS A 118 -7.32 -2.85 -8.32
N THR A 119 -7.04 -2.56 -9.60
CA THR A 119 -6.36 -1.32 -10.03
C THR A 119 -7.35 -0.17 -10.12
N GLU A 120 -8.58 -0.44 -10.56
CA GLU A 120 -9.71 0.49 -10.51
C GLU A 120 -10.86 -0.16 -9.74
N CYS A 121 -11.20 0.41 -8.58
CA CYS A 121 -12.27 -0.06 -7.72
C CYS A 121 -13.45 0.92 -7.80
N VAL A 122 -14.50 0.51 -8.52
CA VAL A 122 -15.71 1.31 -8.70
C VAL A 122 -16.77 0.85 -7.71
N TRP A 123 -17.13 1.72 -6.77
CA TRP A 123 -18.12 1.47 -5.74
C TRP A 123 -19.39 2.25 -6.02
N ASN A 124 -20.52 1.56 -6.10
CA ASN A 124 -21.84 2.17 -6.10
C ASN A 124 -22.39 2.14 -4.67
N ILE A 125 -22.82 3.30 -4.17
CA ILE A 125 -23.41 3.44 -2.85
C ILE A 125 -24.93 3.39 -2.97
N PHE A 126 -25.52 2.38 -2.34
CA PHE A 126 -26.95 2.22 -2.16
C PHE A 126 -27.30 2.33 -0.66
N GLU A 127 -28.58 2.51 -0.35
CA GLU A 127 -29.04 2.53 1.04
C GLU A 127 -28.72 1.24 1.80
N THR A 128 -28.81 0.10 1.10
CA THR A 128 -28.52 -1.23 1.66
C THR A 128 -27.03 -1.46 1.91
N GLY A 129 -26.16 -0.69 1.27
CA GLY A 129 -24.72 -0.83 1.40
C GLY A 129 -23.93 -0.50 0.13
N PRO A 130 -22.59 -0.53 0.24
CA PRO A 130 -21.69 -0.33 -0.89
C PRO A 130 -21.56 -1.60 -1.72
N CYS A 131 -21.59 -1.45 -3.05
CA CYS A 131 -21.37 -2.52 -4.02
C CYS A 131 -20.16 -2.24 -4.89
N LEU A 132 -19.15 -3.11 -4.83
CA LEU A 132 -18.00 -3.10 -5.73
C LEU A 132 -18.42 -3.69 -7.07
N MET A 133 -18.28 -2.90 -8.13
CA MET A 133 -18.54 -3.34 -9.50
C MET A 133 -17.46 -4.32 -9.94
N GLN A 134 -17.87 -5.47 -10.50
CA GLN A 134 -16.95 -6.46 -11.05
C GLN A 134 -17.47 -6.98 -12.40
N PRO A 135 -16.60 -7.54 -13.26
CA PRO A 135 -17.01 -8.00 -14.59
C PRO A 135 -18.08 -9.11 -14.57
N ARG A 136 -18.06 -9.99 -13.57
CA ARG A 136 -18.98 -11.14 -13.49
C ARG A 136 -20.22 -10.83 -12.67
N SER A 137 -20.02 -10.33 -11.45
CA SER A 137 -21.11 -10.01 -10.53
C SER A 137 -20.63 -8.98 -9.53
N ASN A 138 -21.45 -7.99 -9.26
CA ASN A 138 -21.15 -7.00 -8.23
C ASN A 138 -21.03 -7.67 -6.87
N LYS A 139 -20.06 -7.21 -6.07
CA LYS A 139 -19.84 -7.68 -4.71
C LYS A 139 -20.33 -6.62 -3.74
N CYS A 140 -21.49 -6.87 -3.13
CA CYS A 140 -22.14 -5.95 -2.20
C CYS A 140 -21.87 -6.34 -0.75
N TYR A 141 -21.79 -5.34 0.12
CA TYR A 141 -21.54 -5.51 1.54
C TYR A 141 -22.60 -4.78 2.34
N ALA A 142 -22.88 -5.27 3.55
CA ALA A 142 -23.61 -4.48 4.52
C ALA A 142 -22.72 -3.35 5.06
N TRP A 143 -23.33 -2.30 5.57
CA TRP A 143 -22.63 -1.29 6.35
C TRP A 143 -21.94 -1.91 7.57
N ASN A 144 -20.81 -1.31 7.96
CA ASN A 144 -20.12 -1.72 9.19
C ASN A 144 -20.99 -1.39 10.42
N LYS A 145 -20.83 -2.18 11.49
CA LYS A 145 -21.49 -1.98 12.78
C LYS A 145 -20.65 -1.13 13.72
#